data_AF-F3G2U3-F1
#
_entry.id   AF-F3G2U3-F1
#
_cell.length_a   1.000
_cell.length_b   1.000
_cell.length_c   1.000
_cell.angle_alpha   90.00
_cell.angle_beta   90.00
_cell.angle_gamma   90.00
#
_symmetry.space_group_name_H-M   'P 1'
#
loop_
_entity.id
_entity.type
_entity.pdbx_description
1 polymer ?
#
loop_
_entity_poly.entity_id
_entity_poly.type
_entity_poly.pdbx_seq_one_letter_code
_entity_poly.pdbx_strand_id
1 'polypeptide(L)' 'MPHDAQQPPQRVMVLYTGGTIGMQASANGLAPA' A
#
# COMPACT_ATOMS: atom_id res chain seq x y z
N MET A 1 17.83 17.21 -27.52
CA MET A 1 17.80 16.92 -26.07
C MET A 1 16.71 15.88 -25.83
N PRO A 2 17.01 14.58 -25.66
CA PRO A 2 15.98 13.58 -25.44
C PRO A 2 15.55 13.66 -23.96
N HIS A 3 14.39 14.25 -23.69
CA HIS A 3 13.87 14.40 -22.33
C HIS A 3 12.89 13.29 -21.92
N ASP A 4 12.72 12.24 -22.73
CA ASP A 4 11.75 11.17 -22.46
C ASP A 4 12.43 9.81 -22.30
N ALA A 5 13.56 9.75 -21.59
CA ALA A 5 14.08 8.49 -21.08
C ALA A 5 13.11 7.99 -20.01
N GLN A 6 12.14 7.17 -20.41
CA GLN A 6 11.16 6.55 -19.53
C GLN A 6 11.91 5.70 -18.49
N GLN A 7 12.05 6.22 -17.27
CA GLN A 7 12.76 5.51 -16.21
C GLN A 7 12.02 4.20 -15.90
N PRO A 8 12.75 3.11 -15.66
CA PRO A 8 12.12 1.85 -15.32
C PRO A 8 11.27 2.00 -14.04
N PRO A 9 10.11 1.32 -13.97
CA PRO A 9 9.22 1.43 -12.82
C PRO A 9 9.94 0.95 -11.55
N GLN A 10 9.84 1.76 -10.50
CA GLN A 10 10.45 1.46 -9.21
C GLN A 10 9.63 0.36 -8.51
N ARG A 11 10.31 -0.68 -8.02
CA ARG A 11 9.67 -1.74 -7.22
C ARG A 11 9.92 -1.47 -5.75
N VAL A 12 8.86 -1.47 -4.95
CA VAL A 12 8.92 -1.25 -3.50
C VAL A 12 8.35 -2.47 -2.79
N MET A 13 9.08 -2.99 -1.80
CA MET A 13 8.58 -4.03 -0.90
C MET A 13 7.84 -3.36 0.27
N VAL A 14 6.63 -3.82 0.55
CA VAL A 14 5.84 -3.34 1.69
C VAL A 14 5.62 -4.49 2.65
N LEU A 15 6.16 -4.37 3.86
CA LEU A 15 5.83 -5.24 4.99
C LEU A 15 4.73 -4.58 5.80
N TYR A 16 3.50 -5.03 5.62
CA TYR A 16 2.38 -4.63 6.47
C TYR A 16 2.35 -5.51 7.72
N THR A 17 2.56 -4.91 8.88
CA THR A 17 2.64 -5.62 10.18
C THR A 17 1.31 -5.69 10.92
N GLY A 18 0.24 -5.10 10.38
CA GLY A 18 -1.04 -4.91 11.09
C GLY A 18 -1.36 -3.44 11.37
N GLY A 19 -2.40 -3.20 12.17
CA GLY A 19 -2.91 -1.86 12.50
C GLY A 19 -4.10 -1.44 11.65
N THR A 20 -4.64 -0.26 11.93
CA THR A 20 -5.98 0.17 11.47
C THR A 20 -6.13 0.33 9.95
N ILE A 21 -5.04 0.55 9.22
CA ILE A 21 -5.05 0.74 7.75
C ILE A 21 -5.58 -0.50 7.00
N GLY A 22 -5.36 -1.70 7.54
CA GLY A 22 -5.82 -2.96 6.92
C GLY A 22 -7.10 -3.52 7.52
N MET A 23 -7.80 -2.74 8.34
CA MET A 23 -9.00 -3.20 9.03
C MET A 23 -10.28 -2.65 8.37
N GLN A 24 -11.34 -3.44 8.41
CA GLN A 24 -12.70 -3.08 8.01
C GLN A 24 -13.59 -2.82 9.23
N ALA A 25 -14.66 -2.05 9.03
CA ALA A 25 -15.66 -1.82 10.06
C ALA A 25 -16.51 -3.07 10.30
N SER A 26 -16.76 -3.36 11.57
CA SER A 26 -17.58 -4.45 12.08
C SER A 26 -18.48 -3.94 13.21
N ALA A 27 -19.48 -4.73 13.60
CA ALA A 27 -20.44 -4.38 14.65
C ALA A 27 -19.78 -3.99 15.99
N ASN A 28 -18.58 -4.51 16.26
CA ASN A 28 -17.84 -4.29 17.50
C ASN A 28 -16.55 -3.46 17.32
N GLY A 29 -16.43 -2.69 16.24
CA GLY A 29 -15.27 -1.85 15.96
C GLY A 29 -14.55 -2.24 14.68
N LEU A 30 -13.22 -2.15 14.65
CA LEU A 30 -12.42 -2.54 13.49
C LEU A 30 -12.01 -4.01 13.59
N ALA A 31 -12.09 -4.76 12.48
CA ALA A 31 -11.61 -6.13 12.35
C ALA A 31 -10.74 -6.27 11.10
N PRO A 32 -9.82 -7.26 10.99
CA PRO A 32 -9.15 -7.55 9.74
C PRO A 32 -10.16 -7.76 8.59
N ALA A 33 -9.83 -7.23 7.41
CA ALA A 33 -10.59 -7.40 6.19
C ALA A 33 -10.75 -8.87 5.76
#